data_AF-A0A8X6NMN4-F1
#
_entry.id   AF-A0A8X6NMN4-F1
#
_cell.length_a   1.000
_cell.length_b   1.000
_cell.length_c   1.000
_cell.angle_alpha   90.00
_cell.angle_beta   90.00
_cell.angle_gamma   90.00
#
_symmetry.space_group_name_H-M   'P 1'
#
loop_
_entity.id
_entity.type
_entity.pdbx_description
1 polymer ?
#
loop_
_entity_poly.entity_id
_entity_poly.type
_entity_poly.pdbx_seq_one_letter_code
_entity_poly.pdbx_strand_id
1 'polypeptide(L)'
;MDEASIKKMRDRAKSDLTSIVNSFSEHLRKSVLLSRMERLDNVFKDFDHYDAMLPEEQWEIEEFEERYFAIKGKYQGAIDALNNSSIVKSSFKTSENCIINELTPRETE
;
A
#
# COMPACT_ATOMS: atom_id res chain seq x y z
N MET A 1 12.08 -8.01 31.63
CA MET A 1 12.62 -8.55 30.36
C MET A 1 14.10 -8.25 30.36
N ASP A 2 14.96 -9.22 30.05
CA ASP A 2 16.40 -8.97 29.98
C ASP A 2 16.79 -8.30 28.64
N GLU A 3 17.96 -7.66 28.61
CA GLU A 3 18.47 -6.96 27.43
C GLU A 3 18.59 -7.87 26.20
N ALA A 4 18.98 -9.13 26.39
CA ALA A 4 19.10 -10.11 25.31
C ALA A 4 17.75 -10.42 24.66
N SER A 5 16.69 -10.48 25.47
CA SER A 5 15.31 -10.67 25.01
C SER A 5 14.81 -9.47 24.23
N ILE A 6 15.12 -8.25 24.68
CA ILE A 6 14.75 -7.01 23.99
C ILE A 6 15.44 -6.94 22.62
N LYS A 7 16.76 -7.21 22.55
CA LYS A 7 17.50 -7.28 21.28
C LYS A 7 16.88 -8.28 20.32
N LYS A 8 16.55 -9.48 20.80
CA LYS A 8 15.92 -10.51 19.99
C LYS A 8 14.56 -10.08 19.42
N MET A 9 13.77 -9.33 20.19
CA MET A 9 12.47 -8.81 19.73
C MET A 9 12.65 -7.69 18.70
N ARG A 10 13.61 -6.78 18.90
CA ARG A 10 14.01 -5.77 17.90
C ARG A 10 14.47 -6.43 16.59
N ASP A 11 15.34 -7.43 16.68
CA ASP A 11 15.86 -8.15 15.51
C ASP A 11 14.75 -8.91 14.77
N ARG A 12 13.77 -9.43 15.50
CA ARG A 12 12.55 -10.01 14.90
C ARG A 12 11.78 -8.95 14.13
N ALA A 13 11.56 -7.75 14.68
CA ALA A 13 10.88 -6.67 13.96
C ALA A 13 11.64 -6.28 12.67
N LYS A 14 12.98 -6.18 12.71
CA LYS A 14 13.83 -5.98 11.51
C LYS A 14 13.63 -7.09 10.46
N SER A 15 13.57 -8.35 10.90
CA SER A 15 13.33 -9.51 10.02
C SER A 15 11.93 -9.52 9.41
N ASP A 16 10.91 -9.18 10.21
CA ASP A 16 9.53 -9.06 9.76
C ASP A 16 9.37 -7.94 8.72
N LEU A 17 9.97 -6.77 8.96
CA LEU A 17 9.99 -5.68 7.99
C LEU A 17 10.62 -6.13 6.67
N THR A 18 11.76 -6.82 6.74
CA THR A 18 12.44 -7.37 5.55
C THR A 18 11.54 -8.33 4.78
N SER A 19 10.81 -9.20 5.49
CA SER A 19 9.87 -10.14 4.87
C SER A 19 8.69 -9.43 4.21
N ILE A 20 8.18 -8.35 4.82
CA ILE A 20 7.12 -7.53 4.24
C ILE A 20 7.60 -6.82 2.98
N VAL A 21 8.79 -6.23 3.00
CA VAL A 21 9.41 -5.57 1.84
C VAL A 21 9.55 -6.54 0.68
N ASN A 22 10.10 -7.73 0.93
CA ASN A 22 10.36 -8.74 -0.11
C ASN A 22 9.08 -9.37 -0.67
N SER A 23 7.99 -9.38 0.09
CA SER A 23 6.72 -9.98 -0.33
C SER A 23 5.71 -8.98 -0.91
N PHE A 24 6.07 -7.70 -1.01
CA PHE A 24 5.19 -6.67 -1.55
C PHE A 24 4.82 -6.94 -3.01
N SER A 25 3.54 -6.73 -3.32
CA SER A 25 3.01 -6.80 -4.68
C SER A 25 1.82 -5.84 -4.78
N GLU A 26 1.81 -5.01 -5.83
CA GLU A 26 0.73 -4.07 -6.11
C GLU A 26 -0.53 -4.73 -6.67
N HIS A 27 -0.44 -5.97 -7.15
CA HIS A 27 -1.55 -6.70 -7.76
C HIS A 27 -2.46 -7.41 -6.73
N LEU A 28 -2.22 -7.20 -5.44
CA LEU A 28 -3.03 -7.78 -4.37
C LEU A 28 -4.39 -7.08 -4.29
N ARG A 29 -5.40 -7.81 -3.79
CA ARG A 29 -6.71 -7.23 -3.52
C ARG A 29 -6.59 -6.13 -2.46
N LYS A 30 -7.44 -5.10 -2.53
CA LYS A 30 -7.46 -3.98 -1.57
C LYS A 30 -7.50 -4.44 -0.10
N SER A 31 -8.31 -5.43 0.22
CA SER A 31 -8.39 -5.98 1.58
C SER A 31 -7.05 -6.57 2.05
N VAL A 32 -6.34 -7.27 1.16
CA VAL A 32 -5.02 -7.84 1.47
C VAL A 32 -3.97 -6.75 1.64
N LEU A 33 -4.00 -5.71 0.79
CA LEU A 33 -3.11 -4.55 0.93
C LEU A 33 -3.33 -3.85 2.28
N LEU A 34 -4.58 -3.63 2.69
CA LEU A 34 -4.93 -3.03 3.97
C LEU A 34 -4.43 -3.87 5.15
N SER A 35 -4.69 -5.19 5.16
CA SER A 35 -4.21 -6.07 6.22
C SER A 35 -2.68 -6.13 6.29
N ARG A 36 -1.99 -6.07 5.15
CA ARG A 36 -0.52 -6.02 5.13
C ARG A 36 0.02 -4.68 5.61
N MET A 37 -0.67 -3.58 5.32
CA MET A 37 -0.33 -2.25 5.85
C MET A 37 -0.52 -2.18 7.37
N GLU A 38 -1.59 -2.77 7.90
CA GLU A 38 -1.79 -2.90 9.35
C GLU A 38 -0.67 -3.73 10.00
N ARG A 39 -0.29 -4.87 9.40
CA ARG A 39 0.85 -5.66 9.90
C ARG A 39 2.15 -4.85 9.88
N LEU A 40 2.39 -4.08 8.82
CA LEU A 40 3.56 -3.21 8.72
C LEU A 40 3.59 -2.16 9.84
N ASP A 41 2.46 -1.53 10.15
CA ASP A 41 2.35 -0.57 11.26
C ASP A 41 2.59 -1.23 12.62
N ASN A 42 2.17 -2.48 12.81
CA ASN A 42 2.45 -3.22 14.04
C ASN A 42 3.94 -3.56 14.18
N VAL A 43 4.61 -3.95 13.09
CA VAL A 43 6.06 -4.18 13.09
C VAL A 43 6.84 -2.93 13.45
N PHE A 44 6.38 -1.75 12.98
CA PHE A 44 6.97 -0.48 13.35
C PHE A 44 6.82 -0.18 14.84
N LYS A 45 5.61 -0.34 15.39
CA LYS A 45 5.37 -0.15 16.83
C LYS A 45 6.18 -1.09 17.70
N ASP A 46 6.31 -2.36 17.28
CA ASP A 46 7.14 -3.33 17.99
C ASP A 46 8.60 -2.87 18.00
N PHE A 47 9.13 -2.46 16.84
CA PHE A 47 10.49 -1.94 16.75
C PHE A 47 10.71 -0.73 17.66
N ASP A 48 9.88 0.31 17.53
CA ASP A 48 9.93 1.54 18.33
C ASP A 48 9.89 1.26 19.84
N HIS A 49 9.03 0.31 20.25
CA HIS A 49 8.94 -0.10 21.65
C HIS A 49 10.22 -0.75 22.19
N TYR A 50 10.82 -1.69 21.44
CA TYR A 50 12.02 -2.40 21.89
C TYR A 50 13.28 -1.56 21.73
N ASP A 51 13.32 -0.69 20.74
CA ASP A 51 14.43 0.22 20.49
C ASP A 51 14.57 1.26 21.61
N ALA A 52 13.46 1.85 22.06
CA ALA A 52 13.44 2.78 23.20
C ALA A 52 13.97 2.17 24.53
N MET A 53 14.15 0.85 24.59
CA MET A 53 14.69 0.13 25.76
C MET A 53 16.17 -0.26 25.61
N LEU A 54 16.81 0.02 24.48
CA LEU A 54 18.21 -0.29 24.20
C LEU A 54 19.05 0.99 24.11
N PRO A 55 20.38 0.88 24.34
CA PRO A 55 21.29 1.99 24.07
C PRO A 55 21.23 2.40 22.59
N GLU A 56 21.13 3.70 22.33
CA GLU A 56 20.87 4.27 21.01
C GLU A 56 21.95 3.91 19.97
N GLU A 57 21.54 3.18 18.93
CA GLU A 57 22.26 3.10 17.67
C GLU A 57 21.46 3.85 16.60
N GLN A 58 21.59 5.19 16.58
CA GLN A 58 20.79 6.10 15.74
C GLN A 58 20.69 5.66 14.27
N TRP A 59 21.78 5.14 13.70
CA TRP A 59 21.83 4.69 12.31
C TRP A 59 20.94 3.47 12.03
N GLU A 60 20.77 2.56 12.99
CA GLU A 60 19.90 1.39 12.85
C GLU A 60 18.43 1.80 12.83
N ILE A 61 18.09 2.82 13.62
CA ILE A 61 16.74 3.40 13.69
C ILE A 61 16.42 4.05 12.35
N GLU A 62 17.30 4.93 11.86
CA GLU A 62 17.13 5.62 10.59
C GLU A 62 16.98 4.64 9.41
N GLU A 63 17.80 3.59 9.34
CA GLU A 63 17.68 2.55 8.30
C GLU A 63 16.32 1.84 8.37
N PHE A 64 15.86 1.50 9.58
CA PHE A 64 14.58 0.85 9.77
C PHE A 64 13.41 1.76 9.36
N GLU A 65 13.44 3.02 9.79
CA GLU A 65 12.43 4.02 9.46
C GLU A 65 12.35 4.27 7.95
N GLU A 66 13.48 4.46 7.27
CA GLU A 66 13.52 4.67 5.83
C GLU A 66 12.84 3.52 5.08
N ARG A 67 13.18 2.28 5.46
CA ARG A 67 12.59 1.08 4.86
C ARG A 67 11.10 0.97 5.15
N TYR A 68 10.67 1.29 6.37
CA TYR A 68 9.27 1.33 6.78
C TYR A 68 8.47 2.35 5.97
N PHE A 69 8.92 3.61 5.89
CA PHE A 69 8.21 4.66 5.17
C PHE A 69 8.18 4.39 3.66
N ALA A 70 9.27 3.87 3.09
CA ALA A 70 9.31 3.49 1.69
C ALA A 70 8.26 2.42 1.34
N ILE A 71 8.16 1.36 2.14
CA ILE A 71 7.20 0.29 1.88
C ILE A 71 5.75 0.71 2.20
N LYS A 72 5.55 1.56 3.22
CA LYS A 72 4.25 2.16 3.52
C LYS A 72 3.74 2.99 2.35
N GLY A 73 4.60 3.82 1.76
CA GLY A 73 4.27 4.59 0.56
C GLY A 73 3.84 3.72 -0.62
N LYS A 74 4.48 2.57 -0.82
CA LYS A 74 4.09 1.59 -1.86
C LYS A 74 2.72 0.97 -1.60
N TYR A 75 2.41 0.59 -0.36
CA TYR A 75 1.06 0.09 -0.01
C TYR A 75 -0.01 1.15 -0.22
N GLN A 76 0.24 2.38 0.24
CA GLN A 76 -0.69 3.49 0.08
C GLN A 76 -0.96 3.79 -1.41
N GLY A 77 0.11 3.87 -2.22
CA GLY A 77 -0.02 4.08 -3.66
C GLY A 77 -0.83 2.98 -4.37
N ALA A 78 -0.62 1.71 -4.01
CA ALA A 78 -1.40 0.61 -4.57
C ALA A 78 -2.89 0.67 -4.16
N ILE A 79 -3.18 1.04 -2.91
CA ILE A 79 -4.55 1.24 -2.42
C ILE A 79 -5.23 2.40 -3.17
N ASP A 80 -4.53 3.52 -3.34
CA ASP A 80 -5.05 4.71 -4.03
C ASP A 80 -5.31 4.44 -5.51
N ALA A 81 -4.43 3.68 -6.18
CA ALA A 81 -4.65 3.25 -7.55
C ALA A 81 -5.93 2.41 -7.70
N LEU A 82 -6.22 1.51 -6.75
CA LEU A 82 -7.45 0.72 -6.76
C LEU A 82 -8.70 1.59 -6.52
N ASN A 83 -8.62 2.56 -5.61
CA ASN A 83 -9.71 3.51 -5.35
C ASN A 83 -10.02 4.33 -6.60
N ASN A 84 -8.99 4.85 -7.29
CA ASN A 84 -9.15 5.67 -8.48
C ASN A 84 -9.62 4.86 -9.70
N SER A 85 -9.17 3.60 -9.85
CA SER A 85 -9.64 2.70 -10.91
C SER A 85 -11.14 2.39 -10.82
N SER A 86 -11.70 2.48 -9.61
CA SER A 86 -13.13 2.26 -9.36
C SER A 86 -13.97 3.47 -9.82
N ILE A 87 -13.43 4.67 -9.72
CA ILE A 87 -14.10 5.91 -10.13
C ILE A 87 -14.21 5.98 -11.66
N VAL A 88 -13.13 5.64 -12.39
CA VAL A 88 -13.12 5.68 -13.87
C VAL A 88 -14.12 4.69 -14.48
N LYS A 89 -14.41 3.56 -13.83
CA LYS A 89 -15.41 2.58 -14.31
C LYS A 89 -16.86 3.04 -14.11
N SER A 90 -17.13 3.95 -13.17
CA SER A 90 -18.49 4.46 -12.92
C SER A 90 -18.90 5.56 -13.92
N SER A 91 -17.94 6.26 -14.53
CA SER A 91 -18.21 7.39 -15.43
C SER A 91 -18.47 7.01 -16.89
N PHE A 92 -18.40 5.72 -17.26
CA PHE A 92 -18.59 5.26 -18.65
C PHE A 92 -19.91 4.51 -18.91
N LYS A 93 -20.92 4.68 -18.06
CA LYS A 93 -22.27 4.14 -18.32
C LYS A 93 -23.34 5.23 -18.42
N THR A 94 -23.17 6.19 -19.34
CA THR A 94 -24.32 6.88 -19.95
C THR A 94 -23.93 7.57 -21.27
N SER A 95 -23.91 6.84 -22.38
CA SER A 95 -24.31 7.39 -23.71
C SER A 95 -24.44 6.29 -24.76
N GLU A 96 -25.21 5.23 -24.50
CA GLU A 96 -25.75 4.40 -25.59
C GLU A 96 -27.18 4.88 -25.87
N ASN A 97 -27.29 6.00 -26.60
CA ASN A 97 -28.46 6.33 -27.42
C ASN A 97 -28.18 7.59 -28.25
N CYS A 98 -27.29 7.45 -29.23
CA CYS A 98 -27.35 8.30 -30.43
C CYS A 98 -27.75 7.38 -31.59
N ILE A 99 -29.05 7.08 -31.67
CA ILE A 99 -29.66 6.64 -32.92
C ILE A 99 -29.64 7.88 -33.83
N ILE A 100 -28.60 8.03 -34.63
CA ILE A 100 -28.64 8.92 -35.78
C ILE A 100 -29.33 8.11 -36.87
N ASN A 101 -30.64 8.30 -37.00
CA ASN A 101 -31.38 7.79 -38.15
C ASN A 101 -30.82 8.47 -39.41
N GLU A 102 -30.23 7.66 -40.29
CA GLU A 102 -29.94 8.01 -41.66
C GLU A 102 -31.24 8.42 -42.37
N LEU A 103 -31.30 9.67 -42.87
CA LEU A 103 -32.30 10.11 -43.82
C LEU A 103 -31.66 11.03 -44.86
N THR A 104 -31.06 10.42 -45.88
CA THR A 104 -31.16 10.89 -47.27
C THR A 104 -31.75 9.73 -48.08
N PRO A 105 -32.44 9.91 -49.23
CA PRO A 105 -32.57 11.11 -50.08
C PRO A 105 -34.01 11.41 -50.56
N ARG A 106 -34.26 12.56 -51.20
CA ARG A 106 -35.10 12.63 -52.43
C ARG A 106 -35.07 14.00 -53.14
N GLU A 107 -34.91 13.92 -54.45
CA GLU A 107 -34.98 14.97 -55.47
C GLU A 107 -36.39 15.54 -55.63
N THR A 108 -36.51 16.86 -55.88
CA THR A 108 -37.49 17.60 -56.73
C THR A 108 -37.21 19.11 -56.51
N GLU A 109 -37.10 20.02 -57.47
CA GLU A 109 -37.47 20.14 -58.90
C GLU A 109 -36.38 20.91 -59.68
#